data_AF-A0A3C1HW67-F1
#
_entry.id   AF-A0A3C1HW67-F1
#
_cell.length_a   1.000
_cell.length_b   1.000
_cell.length_c   1.000
_cell.angle_alpha   90.00
_cell.angle_beta   90.00
_cell.angle_gamma   90.00
#
_symmetry.space_group_name_H-M   'P 1'
#
loop_
_entity.id
_entity.type
_entity.pdbx_description
1 polymer ?
#
loop_
_entity_poly.entity_id
_entity_poly.type
_entity_poly.pdbx_seq_one_letter_code
_entity_poly.pdbx_strand_id
1 'polypeptide(L)'
;MENQGYVYILQSQNCDCIKIGGTDYPPLKRIKEINATEPYKSLGKWELAECLEVKNWRIVEHNLHYRFRSSLNTEIKNQKELFQDEAFLSYIVQLFKFTGLVHWIEQQGIWTFVLFPSTNGGRYFTMNIGSHEVAFSTLRKKDRKKLNMLMLDSLILDFPNVKKWLDKHNGSICTENYATALPHSVSVHFEGSFSDALELFSLDGVRRAL
;
A
#
# COMPACT_ATOMS: atom_id res chain seq x y z
N MET A 1 21.37 -17.30 10.94
CA MET A 1 20.14 -17.26 11.75
C MET A 1 19.13 -16.41 11.01
N GLU A 2 17.96 -16.96 10.71
CA GLU A 2 16.85 -16.19 10.15
C GLU A 2 16.34 -15.26 11.26
N ASN A 3 16.43 -13.93 11.07
CA ASN A 3 15.92 -12.94 12.03
C ASN A 3 14.41 -12.79 11.85
N GLN A 4 13.67 -13.89 12.01
CA GLN A 4 12.22 -13.88 11.93
C GLN A 4 11.65 -12.93 12.97
N GLY A 5 10.64 -12.16 12.58
CA GLY A 5 10.02 -11.16 13.44
C GLY A 5 9.00 -10.34 12.67
N TYR A 6 8.78 -9.11 13.09
CA TYR A 6 7.71 -8.27 12.59
C TYR A 6 8.25 -6.97 12.02
N VAL A 7 7.63 -6.49 10.95
CA VAL A 7 7.77 -5.12 10.46
C VAL A 7 6.41 -4.44 10.63
N TYR A 8 6.41 -3.23 11.15
CA TYR A 8 5.21 -2.48 11.48
C TYR A 8 5.26 -1.04 10.96
N ILE A 9 4.08 -0.49 10.76
CA ILE A 9 3.85 0.91 10.41
C ILE A 9 3.01 1.54 11.53
N LEU A 10 3.49 2.65 12.09
CA LEU A 10 2.71 3.48 13.02
C LEU A 10 2.34 4.80 12.37
N GLN A 11 1.21 5.34 12.81
CA GLN A 11 0.72 6.67 12.42
C GLN A 11 0.36 7.48 13.67
N SER A 12 0.35 8.80 13.56
CA SER A 12 -0.15 9.71 14.59
C SER A 12 -1.13 10.69 13.96
N GLN A 13 -2.24 11.00 14.64
CA GLN A 13 -3.19 12.00 14.15
C GLN A 13 -2.65 13.43 14.16
N ASN A 14 -1.55 13.66 14.89
CA ASN A 14 -0.94 14.98 15.04
C ASN A 14 0.35 15.12 14.21
N CYS A 15 0.63 14.17 13.32
CA CYS A 15 1.83 14.16 12.51
C CYS A 15 1.57 13.46 11.17
N ASP A 16 1.83 14.16 10.07
CA ASP A 16 1.67 13.62 8.71
C ASP A 16 2.78 12.62 8.32
N CYS A 17 3.56 12.18 9.31
CA CYS A 17 4.62 11.19 9.12
C CYS A 17 4.15 9.81 9.56
N ILE A 18 4.64 8.81 8.85
CA ILE A 18 4.52 7.41 9.25
C ILE A 18 5.83 6.95 9.85
N LYS A 19 5.76 6.05 10.83
CA LYS A 19 6.93 5.40 11.40
C LYS A 19 7.01 3.96 10.92
N ILE A 20 8.09 3.61 10.24
CA ILE A 20 8.36 2.22 9.85
C ILE A 20 9.42 1.65 10.79
N GLY A 21 9.13 0.52 11.42
CA GLY A 21 10.10 -0.15 12.29
C GLY A 21 9.97 -1.67 12.24
N GLY A 22 11.00 -2.35 12.74
CA GLY A 22 10.97 -3.80 12.95
C GLY A 22 11.27 -4.22 14.38
N THR A 23 10.95 -5.47 14.70
CA THR A 23 11.06 -6.04 16.05
C THR A 23 11.02 -7.56 16.02
N ASP A 24 11.70 -8.22 16.96
CA ASP A 24 11.70 -9.68 17.09
C ASP A 24 10.34 -10.22 17.61
N TYR A 25 9.55 -9.38 18.27
CA TYR A 25 8.26 -9.73 18.89
C TYR A 25 7.14 -8.77 18.43
N PRO A 26 5.86 -9.15 18.54
CA PRO A 26 4.74 -8.25 18.23
C PRO A 26 4.91 -6.85 18.85
N PRO A 27 4.61 -5.76 18.11
CA PRO A 27 5.11 -4.42 18.42
C PRO A 27 4.43 -3.73 19.60
N LEU A 28 3.53 -4.38 20.35
CA LEU A 28 2.79 -3.78 21.47
C LEU A 28 3.69 -3.09 22.50
N LYS A 29 4.76 -3.76 22.94
CA LYS A 29 5.73 -3.17 23.87
C LYS A 29 6.47 -2.00 23.24
N ARG A 30 6.88 -2.16 21.98
CA ARG A 30 7.63 -1.15 21.23
C ARG A 30 6.83 0.13 20.99
N ILE A 31 5.53 0.01 20.72
CA ILE A 31 4.61 1.14 20.58
C ILE A 31 4.50 1.92 21.90
N LYS A 32 4.47 1.25 23.04
CA LYS A 32 4.47 1.92 24.37
C LYS A 32 5.76 2.71 24.59
N GLU A 33 6.91 2.12 24.24
CA GLU A 33 8.22 2.79 24.34
C GLU A 33 8.29 4.03 23.43
N ILE A 34 7.84 3.91 22.18
CA ILE A 34 7.81 5.01 21.21
C ILE A 34 6.95 6.16 21.75
N ASN A 35 5.74 5.87 22.23
CA ASN A 35 4.85 6.88 22.81
C ASN A 35 5.41 7.54 24.09
N ALA A 36 6.41 6.94 24.73
CA ALA A 36 7.05 7.48 25.93
C ALA A 36 8.35 8.27 25.63
N THR A 37 8.86 8.22 24.40
CA THR A 37 10.22 8.68 24.07
C THR A 37 10.20 9.83 23.04
N GLU A 38 11.05 10.84 23.24
CA GLU A 38 11.23 11.92 22.26
C GLU A 38 12.05 11.45 21.03
N PRO A 39 11.80 11.99 19.82
CA PRO A 39 10.84 13.06 19.50
C PRO A 39 9.39 12.55 19.35
N TYR A 40 9.16 11.24 19.36
CA TYR A 40 7.85 10.66 19.01
C TYR A 40 6.73 11.09 19.96
N LYS A 41 7.00 11.12 21.27
CA LYS A 41 6.04 11.53 22.31
C LYS A 41 5.42 12.91 22.03
N SER A 42 6.21 13.89 21.59
CA SER A 42 5.71 15.25 21.33
C SER A 42 4.93 15.37 20.02
N LEU A 43 4.98 14.37 19.13
CA LEU A 43 4.27 14.33 17.85
C LEU A 43 2.86 13.69 17.95
N GLY A 44 2.36 13.51 19.18
CA GLY A 44 1.07 12.89 19.45
C GLY A 44 1.15 11.38 19.63
N LYS A 45 -0.04 10.77 19.82
CA LYS A 45 -0.15 9.34 20.09
C LYS A 45 0.09 8.55 18.80
N TRP A 46 1.11 7.71 18.81
CA TRP A 46 1.43 6.75 17.77
C TRP A 46 0.61 5.47 17.95
N GLU A 47 -0.14 5.10 16.92
CA GLU A 47 -1.00 3.92 16.88
C GLU A 47 -0.57 2.98 15.76
N LEU A 48 -0.81 1.68 15.95
CA LEU A 48 -0.48 0.68 14.95
C LEU A 48 -1.41 0.84 13.74
N ALA A 49 -0.83 1.14 12.57
CA ALA A 49 -1.54 1.13 11.30
C ALA A 49 -1.49 -0.27 10.66
N GLU A 50 -0.32 -0.91 10.67
CA GLU A 50 -0.10 -2.22 10.06
C GLU A 50 1.05 -2.99 10.71
N CYS A 51 0.99 -4.33 10.70
CA CYS A 51 2.04 -5.22 11.21
C CYS A 51 2.09 -6.54 10.42
N LEU A 52 3.26 -6.90 9.91
CA LEU A 52 3.48 -8.15 9.18
C LEU A 52 4.60 -8.96 9.80
N GLU A 53 4.38 -10.26 9.99
CA GLU A 53 5.45 -11.20 10.32
C GLU A 53 6.24 -11.55 9.05
N VAL A 54 7.57 -11.53 9.15
CA VAL A 54 8.49 -11.78 8.04
C VAL A 54 9.66 -12.64 8.49
N LYS A 55 10.22 -13.43 7.56
CA LYS A 55 11.35 -14.34 7.83
C LYS A 55 12.64 -13.63 8.24
N ASN A 56 12.81 -12.37 7.84
CA ASN A 56 13.98 -11.57 8.22
C ASN A 56 13.61 -10.08 8.29
N TRP A 57 13.15 -9.63 9.46
CA TRP A 57 12.64 -8.27 9.61
C TRP A 57 13.73 -7.21 9.43
N ARG A 58 14.99 -7.51 9.78
CA ARG A 58 16.11 -6.59 9.62
C ARG A 58 16.40 -6.26 8.17
N ILE A 59 16.35 -7.27 7.29
CA ILE A 59 16.53 -7.06 5.85
C ILE A 59 15.34 -6.26 5.29
N VAL A 60 14.12 -6.59 5.70
CA VAL A 60 12.92 -5.93 5.21
C VAL A 60 12.88 -4.46 5.65
N GLU A 61 13.06 -4.18 6.94
CA GLU A 61 13.12 -2.81 7.50
C GLU A 61 14.21 -1.98 6.80
N HIS A 62 15.43 -2.51 6.69
CA HIS A 62 16.52 -1.81 6.03
C HIS A 62 16.18 -1.43 4.58
N ASN A 63 15.59 -2.37 3.83
CA ASN A 63 15.17 -2.11 2.46
C ASN A 63 14.06 -1.05 2.38
N LEU A 64 13.11 -1.08 3.31
CA LEU A 64 12.06 -0.06 3.41
C LEU A 64 12.70 1.31 3.69
N HIS A 65 13.51 1.44 4.72
CA HIS A 65 14.17 2.70 5.07
C HIS A 65 15.05 3.24 3.93
N TYR A 66 15.82 2.37 3.26
CA TYR A 66 16.63 2.77 2.12
C TYR A 66 15.79 3.31 0.96
N ARG A 67 14.68 2.63 0.64
CA ARG A 67 13.82 3.01 -0.48
C ARG A 67 12.98 4.25 -0.20
N PHE A 68 12.51 4.41 1.04
CA PHE A 68 11.77 5.60 1.49
C PHE A 68 12.68 6.75 1.89
N ARG A 69 14.00 6.61 1.75
CA ARG A 69 14.98 7.63 2.16
C ARG A 69 14.72 9.00 1.55
N SER A 70 14.21 9.07 0.32
CA SER A 70 13.86 10.34 -0.34
C SER A 70 12.69 11.07 0.32
N SER A 71 11.86 10.33 1.06
CA SER A 71 10.70 10.83 1.81
C SER A 71 10.96 10.90 3.32
N LEU A 72 12.20 10.68 3.75
CA LEU A 72 12.58 10.78 5.15
C LEU A 72 12.33 12.21 5.64
N ASN A 73 11.57 12.37 6.72
CA ASN A 73 11.42 13.67 7.36
C ASN A 73 12.77 14.11 7.94
N THR A 74 13.32 15.21 7.46
CA THR A 74 14.60 15.77 7.94
C THR A 74 14.43 16.97 8.89
N GLU A 75 13.20 17.47 9.04
CA GLU A 75 12.86 18.60 9.91
C GLU A 75 12.78 18.17 11.38
N ILE A 76 12.22 16.99 11.63
CA ILE A 76 12.13 16.39 12.96
C ILE A 76 13.50 15.81 13.33
N LYS A 77 14.18 16.47 14.27
CA LYS A 77 15.50 16.06 14.77
C LYS A 77 15.42 14.75 15.58
N ASN A 78 16.54 14.04 15.66
CA ASN A 78 16.73 12.83 16.49
C ASN A 78 15.87 11.62 16.12
N GLN A 79 15.46 11.50 14.86
CA GLN A 79 14.83 10.28 14.33
C GLN A 79 15.38 9.97 12.92
N LYS A 80 15.26 8.71 12.49
CA LYS A 80 15.67 8.25 11.15
C LYS A 80 14.63 7.33 10.51
N GLU A 81 13.43 7.32 11.09
CA GLU A 81 12.42 6.27 10.87
C GLU A 81 11.04 6.86 10.55
N LEU A 82 10.93 8.19 10.47
CA LEU A 82 9.73 8.92 10.08
C LEU A 82 9.79 9.33 8.61
N PHE A 83 8.75 8.97 7.87
CA PHE A 83 8.65 9.23 6.45
C PHE A 83 7.38 10.05 6.17
N GLN A 84 7.51 11.14 5.42
CA GLN A 84 6.40 11.96 4.93
C GLN A 84 5.91 11.36 3.61
N ASP A 85 4.83 10.58 3.64
CA ASP A 85 4.14 10.16 2.42
C ASP A 85 2.66 9.91 2.73
N GLU A 86 1.96 10.99 3.10
CA GLU A 86 0.52 11.00 3.39
C GLU A 86 -0.28 10.40 2.23
N ALA A 87 0.13 10.69 0.99
CA ALA A 87 -0.49 10.15 -0.22
C ALA A 87 -0.34 8.63 -0.32
N PHE A 88 0.85 8.09 -0.06
CA PHE A 88 1.07 6.63 -0.05
C PHE A 88 0.34 5.93 1.09
N LEU A 89 0.39 6.47 2.31
CA LEU A 89 -0.29 5.86 3.46
C LEU A 89 -1.80 5.83 3.23
N SER A 90 -2.38 6.97 2.84
CA SER A 90 -3.80 7.09 2.52
C SER A 90 -4.18 6.10 1.44
N TYR A 91 -3.36 5.96 0.40
CA TYR A 91 -3.57 5.01 -0.68
C TYR A 91 -3.55 3.55 -0.20
N ILE A 92 -2.57 3.14 0.60
CA ILE A 92 -2.47 1.76 1.11
C ILE A 92 -3.64 1.43 2.03
N VAL A 93 -4.00 2.35 2.94
CA VAL A 93 -5.16 2.19 3.82
C VAL A 93 -6.44 2.06 3.00
N GLN A 94 -6.62 2.90 1.98
CA GLN A 94 -7.79 2.83 1.10
C GLN A 94 -7.80 1.54 0.28
N LEU A 95 -6.64 1.11 -0.22
CA LEU A 95 -6.50 -0.16 -0.95
C LEU A 95 -6.91 -1.35 -0.07
N PHE A 96 -6.46 -1.40 1.19
CA PHE A 96 -6.83 -2.50 2.09
C PHE A 96 -8.31 -2.50 2.48
N LYS A 97 -8.91 -1.33 2.68
CA LYS A 97 -10.37 -1.21 2.85
C LYS A 97 -11.10 -1.68 1.59
N PHE A 98 -10.63 -1.24 0.44
CA PHE A 98 -11.22 -1.53 -0.87
C PHE A 98 -11.17 -3.03 -1.21
N THR A 99 -10.06 -3.70 -0.90
CA THR A 99 -9.95 -5.14 -1.11
C THR A 99 -10.74 -5.96 -0.09
N GLY A 100 -11.33 -5.35 0.94
CA GLY A 100 -12.15 -6.05 1.94
C GLY A 100 -11.34 -6.77 3.02
N LEU A 101 -10.03 -6.52 3.13
CA LEU A 101 -9.15 -7.19 4.09
C LEU A 101 -9.65 -7.09 5.53
N VAL A 102 -10.18 -5.93 5.93
CA VAL A 102 -10.60 -5.66 7.31
C VAL A 102 -11.80 -6.52 7.75
N HIS A 103 -12.66 -6.96 6.81
CA HIS A 103 -13.92 -7.64 7.14
C HIS A 103 -13.91 -9.14 6.82
N TRP A 104 -12.90 -9.66 6.10
CA TRP A 104 -12.93 -11.00 5.49
C TRP A 104 -11.65 -11.83 5.70
N ILE A 105 -10.84 -11.52 6.73
CA ILE A 105 -9.60 -12.26 7.09
C ILE A 105 -9.82 -13.78 7.12
N GLU A 106 -11.00 -14.25 7.52
CA GLU A 106 -11.34 -15.67 7.66
C GLU A 106 -11.95 -16.32 6.41
N GLN A 107 -12.38 -15.55 5.39
CA GLN A 107 -13.20 -16.05 4.28
C GLN A 107 -12.52 -16.04 2.91
N GLN A 108 -11.38 -15.36 2.76
CA GLN A 108 -10.69 -15.26 1.48
C GLN A 108 -9.31 -15.92 1.55
N GLY A 109 -8.92 -16.60 0.45
CA GLY A 109 -7.69 -17.38 0.35
C GLY A 109 -6.41 -16.59 0.66
N ILE A 110 -5.25 -17.25 0.61
CA ILE A 110 -3.97 -16.66 1.06
C ILE A 110 -3.73 -15.30 0.41
N TRP A 111 -3.71 -14.25 1.22
CA TRP A 111 -3.41 -12.88 0.81
C TRP A 111 -1.90 -12.67 0.82
N THR A 112 -1.38 -12.03 -0.23
CA THR A 112 0.02 -11.59 -0.26
C THR A 112 0.11 -10.14 -0.67
N PHE A 113 0.53 -9.28 0.26
CA PHE A 113 0.99 -7.93 -0.05
C PHE A 113 2.51 -7.93 -0.05
N VAL A 114 3.11 -7.72 -1.21
CA VAL A 114 4.56 -7.72 -1.38
C VAL A 114 4.97 -6.32 -1.81
N LEU A 115 5.69 -5.62 -0.94
CA LEU A 115 6.42 -4.43 -1.32
C LEU A 115 7.63 -4.85 -2.15
N PHE A 116 7.75 -4.23 -3.31
CA PHE A 116 8.89 -4.36 -4.21
C PHE A 116 9.25 -5.79 -4.65
N PRO A 117 8.31 -6.55 -5.23
CA PRO A 117 8.60 -7.90 -5.70
C PRO A 117 9.63 -7.87 -6.84
N SER A 118 10.56 -8.83 -6.82
CA SER A 118 11.53 -9.04 -7.90
C SER A 118 10.81 -9.48 -9.18
N THR A 119 10.37 -8.50 -9.95
CA THR A 119 9.56 -8.67 -11.17
C THR A 119 10.22 -7.92 -12.33
N ASN A 120 10.10 -8.48 -13.53
CA ASN A 120 10.56 -7.83 -14.77
C ASN A 120 9.72 -6.57 -15.01
N GLY A 121 10.23 -5.41 -14.58
CA GLY A 121 9.54 -4.12 -14.73
C GLY A 121 9.75 -3.16 -13.57
N GLY A 122 10.05 -3.67 -12.38
CA GLY A 122 10.22 -2.86 -11.17
C GLY A 122 8.88 -2.45 -10.57
N ARG A 123 8.20 -3.40 -9.91
CA ARG A 123 7.02 -3.13 -9.09
C ARG A 123 7.40 -2.38 -7.82
N TYR A 124 6.58 -1.42 -7.45
CA TYR A 124 6.59 -0.74 -6.17
C TYR A 124 5.88 -1.60 -5.12
N PHE A 125 4.72 -2.14 -5.46
CA PHE A 125 4.07 -3.22 -4.69
C PHE A 125 3.26 -4.09 -5.65
N THR A 126 2.96 -5.31 -5.20
CA THR A 126 1.93 -6.18 -5.76
C THR A 126 1.09 -6.71 -4.60
N MET A 127 -0.21 -6.79 -4.82
CA MET A 127 -1.17 -7.40 -3.92
C MET A 127 -1.88 -8.53 -4.64
N ASN A 128 -1.93 -9.71 -4.02
CA ASN A 128 -2.64 -10.87 -4.54
C ASN A 128 -3.65 -11.44 -3.54
N ILE A 129 -4.70 -12.06 -4.08
CA ILE A 129 -5.64 -12.92 -3.37
C ILE A 129 -5.54 -14.32 -3.99
N GLY A 130 -5.02 -15.28 -3.23
CA GLY A 130 -4.65 -16.58 -3.80
C GLY A 130 -3.65 -16.40 -4.95
N SER A 131 -4.00 -16.91 -6.12
CA SER A 131 -3.18 -16.79 -7.35
C SER A 131 -3.40 -15.50 -8.16
N HIS A 132 -4.28 -14.59 -7.71
CA HIS A 132 -4.71 -13.44 -8.52
C HIS A 132 -4.05 -12.15 -8.09
N GLU A 133 -3.31 -11.48 -8.99
CA GLU A 133 -2.87 -10.09 -8.81
C GLU A 133 -4.09 -9.17 -8.87
N VAL A 134 -4.42 -8.55 -7.74
CA VAL A 134 -5.61 -7.68 -7.59
C VAL A 134 -5.26 -6.20 -7.55
N ALA A 135 -4.01 -5.86 -7.23
CA ALA A 135 -3.51 -4.51 -7.35
C ALA A 135 -1.99 -4.49 -7.49
N PHE A 136 -1.47 -3.51 -8.23
CA PHE A 136 -0.05 -3.19 -8.21
C PHE A 136 0.20 -1.72 -8.49
N SER A 137 1.40 -1.27 -8.12
CA SER A 137 1.98 -0.05 -8.71
C SER A 137 3.41 -0.34 -9.15
N THR A 138 3.88 0.36 -10.18
CA THR A 138 5.28 0.31 -10.62
C THR A 138 6.10 1.46 -10.01
N LEU A 139 7.42 1.32 -10.05
CA LEU A 139 8.31 2.44 -9.77
C LEU A 139 8.27 3.46 -10.91
N ARG A 140 8.27 4.75 -10.58
CA ARG A 140 8.55 5.80 -11.56
C ARG A 140 9.97 5.61 -12.09
N LYS A 141 10.14 5.67 -13.42
CA LYS A 141 11.44 5.68 -14.09
C LYS A 141 11.62 7.01 -14.83
N LYS A 142 12.86 7.32 -15.22
CA LYS A 142 13.21 8.61 -15.86
C LYS A 142 12.31 8.94 -17.07
N ASP A 143 11.96 7.90 -17.83
CA ASP A 143 11.19 8.02 -19.09
C ASP A 143 9.78 7.39 -19.02
N ARG A 144 9.34 6.95 -17.83
CA ARG A 144 8.01 6.32 -17.65
C ARG A 144 7.38 6.73 -16.32
N LYS A 145 6.13 7.21 -16.37
CA LYS A 145 5.33 7.49 -15.19
C LYS A 145 4.99 6.18 -14.44
N LYS A 146 4.63 6.34 -13.17
CA LYS A 146 4.12 5.24 -12.35
C LYS A 146 2.84 4.70 -12.99
N LEU A 147 2.78 3.39 -13.19
CA LEU A 147 1.60 2.68 -13.67
C LEU A 147 0.98 1.95 -12.48
N ASN A 148 -0.33 2.13 -12.33
CA ASN A 148 -1.14 1.48 -11.31
C ASN A 148 -2.09 0.49 -12.00
N MET A 149 -2.44 -0.58 -11.28
CA MET A 149 -3.52 -1.49 -11.66
C MET A 149 -4.38 -1.82 -10.46
N LEU A 150 -5.69 -1.87 -10.68
CA LEU A 150 -6.68 -2.34 -9.72
C LEU A 150 -7.63 -3.32 -10.42
N MET A 151 -7.95 -4.42 -9.75
CA MET A 151 -9.02 -5.33 -10.16
C MET A 151 -10.35 -4.82 -9.58
N LEU A 152 -11.30 -4.49 -10.46
CA LEU A 152 -12.60 -3.92 -10.11
C LEU A 152 -13.75 -4.78 -10.65
N ASP A 153 -14.97 -4.53 -10.14
CA ASP A 153 -16.20 -5.09 -10.69
C ASP A 153 -16.45 -4.53 -12.11
N SER A 154 -16.82 -5.39 -13.05
CA SER A 154 -17.15 -5.06 -14.44
C SER A 154 -18.26 -4.03 -14.60
N LEU A 155 -19.11 -3.83 -13.58
CA LEU A 155 -20.10 -2.74 -13.58
C LEU A 155 -19.47 -1.35 -13.66
N ILE A 156 -18.17 -1.23 -13.38
CA ILE A 156 -17.41 0.01 -13.63
C ILE A 156 -17.54 0.51 -15.09
N LEU A 157 -17.81 -0.39 -16.04
CA LEU A 157 -18.01 -0.07 -17.45
C LEU A 157 -19.22 0.84 -17.70
N ASP A 158 -20.19 0.86 -16.78
CA ASP A 158 -21.42 1.67 -16.89
C ASP A 158 -21.22 3.10 -16.35
N PHE A 159 -20.05 3.45 -15.83
CA PHE A 159 -19.76 4.74 -15.18
C PHE A 159 -18.95 5.66 -16.09
N PRO A 160 -19.58 6.60 -16.84
CA PRO A 160 -18.88 7.44 -17.82
C PRO A 160 -17.86 8.40 -17.18
N ASN A 161 -18.04 8.76 -15.90
CA ASN A 161 -17.08 9.59 -15.18
C ASN A 161 -15.75 8.87 -14.95
N VAL A 162 -15.79 7.55 -14.74
CA VAL A 162 -14.58 6.73 -14.60
C VAL A 162 -13.83 6.68 -15.93
N LYS A 163 -14.53 6.48 -17.05
CA LYS A 163 -13.91 6.53 -18.38
C LYS A 163 -13.23 7.88 -18.64
N LYS A 164 -13.92 8.99 -18.37
CA LYS A 164 -13.34 10.34 -18.49
C LYS A 164 -12.12 10.54 -17.59
N TRP A 165 -12.14 9.97 -16.39
CA TRP A 165 -11.00 10.05 -15.48
C TRP A 165 -9.81 9.24 -16.00
N LEU A 166 -10.05 8.03 -16.53
CA LEU A 166 -9.02 7.19 -17.11
C LEU A 166 -8.38 7.82 -18.35
N ASP A 167 -9.16 8.43 -19.24
CA ASP A 167 -8.64 9.12 -20.42
C ASP A 167 -7.62 10.22 -20.04
N LYS A 168 -7.86 10.93 -18.93
CA LYS A 168 -6.92 11.95 -18.40
C LYS A 168 -5.63 11.34 -17.82
N HIS A 169 -5.67 10.08 -17.42
CA HIS A 169 -4.58 9.37 -16.75
C HIS A 169 -3.92 8.32 -17.65
N ASN A 170 -4.06 8.44 -18.99
CA ASN A 170 -3.57 7.45 -19.95
C ASN A 170 -3.98 6.01 -19.57
N GLY A 171 -5.20 5.88 -19.06
CA GLY A 171 -5.72 4.66 -18.47
C GLY A 171 -6.49 3.79 -19.45
N SER A 172 -6.68 2.54 -19.08
CA SER A 172 -7.42 1.55 -19.85
C SER A 172 -8.14 0.56 -18.93
N ILE A 173 -9.23 0.00 -19.43
CA ILE A 173 -9.93 -1.12 -18.79
C ILE A 173 -9.70 -2.35 -19.66
N CYS A 174 -9.15 -3.41 -19.09
CA CYS A 174 -8.94 -4.68 -19.76
C CYS A 174 -9.93 -5.71 -19.21
N THR A 175 -10.69 -6.34 -20.11
CA THR A 175 -11.69 -7.37 -19.78
C THR A 175 -11.14 -8.78 -19.95
N GLU A 176 -9.81 -8.94 -20.06
CA GLU A 176 -9.20 -10.25 -20.30
C GLU A 176 -9.41 -11.16 -19.10
N ASN A 177 -10.26 -12.17 -19.30
CA ASN A 177 -10.52 -13.25 -18.37
C ASN A 177 -9.36 -14.24 -18.40
N TYR A 178 -8.47 -14.21 -17.40
CA TYR A 178 -7.68 -15.40 -17.11
C TYR A 178 -8.65 -16.58 -16.84
N ALA A 179 -8.26 -17.81 -17.17
CA ALA A 179 -9.12 -19.00 -16.96
C ALA A 179 -9.57 -19.19 -15.48
N THR A 180 -8.91 -18.49 -14.56
CA THR A 180 -9.17 -18.48 -13.13
C THR A 180 -9.71 -17.13 -12.61
N ALA A 181 -9.90 -16.11 -13.45
CA ALA A 181 -10.33 -14.78 -13.04
C ALA A 181 -11.71 -14.81 -12.35
N LEU A 182 -11.90 -13.94 -11.36
CA LEU A 182 -13.19 -13.79 -10.68
C LEU A 182 -14.27 -13.43 -11.72
N PRO A 183 -15.46 -14.08 -11.69
CA PRO A 183 -16.57 -13.70 -12.55
C PRO A 183 -16.86 -12.20 -12.41
N HIS A 184 -17.12 -11.52 -13.53
CA HIS A 184 -17.45 -10.08 -13.53
C HIS A 184 -16.32 -9.16 -13.02
N SER A 185 -15.05 -9.54 -13.19
CA SER A 185 -13.91 -8.66 -12.89
C SER A 185 -13.31 -8.02 -14.15
N VAL A 186 -12.75 -6.82 -13.98
CA VAL A 186 -11.96 -6.12 -15.00
C VAL A 186 -10.70 -5.53 -14.35
N SER A 187 -9.60 -5.47 -15.10
CA SER A 187 -8.40 -4.77 -14.63
C SER A 187 -8.38 -3.34 -15.16
N VAL A 188 -8.26 -2.39 -14.25
CA VAL A 188 -8.13 -0.97 -14.57
C VAL A 188 -6.68 -0.56 -14.42
N HIS A 189 -6.08 -0.09 -15.50
CA HIS A 189 -4.71 0.41 -15.55
C HIS A 189 -4.71 1.91 -15.74
N PHE A 190 -3.82 2.63 -15.06
CA PHE A 190 -3.70 4.09 -15.22
C PHE A 190 -2.32 4.61 -14.78
N GLU A 191 -1.87 5.67 -15.43
CA GLU A 191 -0.70 6.42 -15.00
C GLU A 191 -1.08 7.47 -13.96
N GLY A 192 -0.41 7.47 -12.82
CA GLY A 192 -0.75 8.42 -11.78
C GLY A 192 0.05 8.23 -10.49
N SER A 193 0.03 9.27 -9.69
CA SER A 193 0.44 9.26 -8.30
C SER A 193 -0.53 8.47 -7.43
N PHE A 194 -0.19 8.31 -6.14
CA PHE A 194 -1.11 7.72 -5.17
C PHE A 194 -2.30 8.64 -4.87
N SER A 195 -2.12 9.96 -4.98
CA SER A 195 -3.21 10.94 -4.87
C SER A 195 -4.24 10.77 -6.00
N ASP A 196 -3.76 10.55 -7.23
CA ASP A 196 -4.65 10.27 -8.38
C ASP A 196 -5.43 8.96 -8.13
N ALA A 197 -4.75 7.94 -7.61
CA ALA A 197 -5.40 6.68 -7.27
C ALA A 197 -6.45 6.82 -6.14
N LEU A 198 -6.24 7.73 -5.19
CA LEU A 198 -7.23 8.08 -4.16
C LEU A 198 -8.46 8.78 -4.75
N GLU A 199 -8.26 9.65 -5.73
CA GLU A 199 -9.38 10.25 -6.47
C GLU A 199 -10.20 9.17 -7.18
N LEU A 200 -9.55 8.20 -7.84
CA LEU A 200 -10.23 7.08 -8.48
C LEU A 200 -11.11 6.31 -7.47
N PHE A 201 -10.61 6.00 -6.28
CA PHE A 201 -11.40 5.31 -5.25
C PHE A 201 -12.65 6.08 -4.79
N SER A 202 -12.71 7.39 -5.03
CA SER A 202 -13.88 8.22 -4.68
C SER A 202 -14.94 8.29 -5.79
N LEU A 203 -14.64 7.78 -6.99
CA LEU A 203 -15.59 7.80 -8.11
C LEU A 203 -16.71 6.77 -7.94
N ASP A 204 -17.91 7.16 -8.34
CA ASP A 204 -19.07 6.27 -8.39
C ASP A 204 -18.75 5.03 -9.24
N GLY A 205 -19.19 3.86 -8.76
CA GLY A 205 -19.00 2.58 -9.43
C GLY A 205 -17.66 1.91 -9.15
N VAL A 206 -16.68 2.62 -8.58
CA VAL A 206 -15.40 2.01 -8.16
C VAL A 206 -15.64 1.15 -6.94
N ARG A 207 -15.76 -0.16 -7.19
CA ARG A 207 -15.98 -1.19 -6.18
C ARG A 207 -15.26 -2.47 -6.56
N ARG A 208 -15.00 -3.30 -5.56
CA ARG A 208 -14.29 -4.57 -5.74
C ARG A 208 -15.14 -5.54 -6.56
N ALA A 209 -14.49 -6.31 -7.44
CA ALA A 209 -15.07 -7.56 -7.92
C ALA A 209 -15.12 -8.55 -6.75
N LEU A 210 -16.29 -9.08 -6.43
CA LEU A 210 -16.47 -10.07 -5.37
C LEU A 210 -16.16 -11.48 -5.89
#